data_AF-A0A7I8BUR3-F1
#
_entry.id   AF-A0A7I8BUR3-F1
#
_cell.length_a   1.000
_cell.length_b   1.000
_cell.length_c   1.000
_cell.angle_alpha   90.00
_cell.angle_beta   90.00
_cell.angle_gamma   90.00
#
_symmetry.space_group_name_H-M   'P 1'
#
loop_
_entity.id
_entity.type
_entity.pdbx_description
1 polymer ?
#
loop_
_entity_poly.entity_id
_entity_poly.type
_entity_poly.pdbx_seq_one_letter_code
_entity_poly.pdbx_strand_id
1 'polypeptide(L)'
;MSEQLWCVHIEGLDDFVAAVSREAAEREAAAINAYLDSAKENGQAGTRLVRASATVWPFTPAGHARSLETDWHDLQRMPHRQTQVHRPEGSLSALLRRLRAFFSGAR
;
A
#
# COMPACT_ATOMS: atom_id res chain seq x y z
N MET A 1 6.86 -20.38 17.53
CA MET A 1 6.08 -19.41 18.33
C MET A 1 5.37 -18.52 17.34
N SER A 2 4.05 -18.52 17.29
CA SER A 2 3.31 -17.59 16.42
C SER A 2 3.22 -16.24 17.13
N GLU A 3 4.11 -15.32 16.77
CA GLU A 3 4.01 -13.93 17.23
C GLU A 3 2.72 -13.35 16.66
N GLN A 4 1.74 -13.10 17.53
CA GLN A 4 0.52 -12.41 17.13
C GLN A 4 0.87 -10.96 16.81
N LEU A 5 0.62 -10.56 15.56
CA LEU A 5 0.71 -9.18 15.14
C LEU A 5 -0.47 -8.40 15.70
N TRP A 6 -0.22 -7.17 16.15
CA TRP A 6 -1.23 -6.29 16.73
C TRP A 6 -1.51 -5.11 15.78
N CYS A 7 -2.70 -4.54 15.89
CA CYS A 7 -3.07 -3.35 15.16
C CYS A 7 -4.10 -2.51 15.89
N VAL A 8 -4.28 -1.29 15.39
CA VAL A 8 -5.47 -0.48 15.67
C VAL A 8 -6.50 -0.73 14.59
N HIS A 9 -7.71 -1.08 14.98
CA HIS A 9 -8.89 -1.12 14.13
C HIS A 9 -9.69 0.17 14.31
N ILE A 10 -9.96 0.87 13.22
CA ILE A 10 -10.79 2.07 13.19
C ILE A 10 -12.20 1.65 12.77
N GLU A 11 -13.03 1.38 13.77
CA GLU A 11 -14.43 1.00 13.64
C GLU A 11 -15.20 2.10 12.87
N GLY A 12 -16.04 1.68 11.92
CA GLY A 12 -16.80 2.57 11.04
C GLY A 12 -16.10 2.89 9.72
N LEU A 13 -14.76 2.84 9.67
CA LEU A 13 -13.99 2.89 8.40
C LEU A 13 -13.54 1.51 7.92
N ASP A 14 -13.58 0.50 8.79
CA ASP A 14 -13.05 -0.85 8.53
C ASP A 14 -11.58 -0.81 8.11
N ASP A 15 -10.82 0.08 8.75
CA ASP A 15 -9.42 0.33 8.48
C ASP A 15 -8.53 -0.22 9.60
N PHE A 16 -7.36 -0.75 9.24
CA PHE A 16 -6.45 -1.46 10.14
C PHE A 16 -5.03 -0.91 10.02
N VAL A 17 -4.51 -0.37 11.12
CA VAL A 17 -3.17 0.20 11.19
C VAL A 17 -2.25 -0.73 11.99
N ALA A 18 -1.25 -1.30 11.33
CA ALA A 18 -0.31 -2.24 11.95
C ALA A 18 0.47 -1.58 13.10
N ALA A 19 0.68 -2.32 14.19
CA ALA A 19 1.42 -1.89 15.36
C ALA A 19 2.49 -2.91 15.76
N VAL A 20 3.60 -2.41 16.30
CA VAL A 20 4.76 -3.24 16.67
C VAL A 20 4.55 -4.09 17.93
N SER A 21 3.51 -3.81 18.71
CA SER A 21 3.13 -4.53 19.93
C SER A 21 1.70 -4.20 20.33
N ARG A 22 1.16 -4.96 21.29
CA ARG A 22 -0.14 -4.69 21.91
C ARG A 22 -0.17 -3.31 22.57
N GLU A 23 0.85 -2.99 23.34
CA GLU A 23 0.95 -1.75 24.11
C GLU A 23 1.09 -0.53 23.18
N ALA A 24 1.73 -0.71 22.02
CA ALA A 24 1.74 0.32 20.97
C ALA A 24 0.34 0.53 20.38
N ALA A 25 -0.38 -0.55 20.06
CA ALA A 25 -1.75 -0.46 19.54
C ALA A 25 -2.72 0.19 20.55
N GLU A 26 -2.63 -0.16 21.83
CA GLU A 26 -3.47 0.41 22.89
C GLU A 26 -3.21 1.92 23.08
N ARG A 27 -1.94 2.34 23.08
CA ARG A 27 -1.59 3.77 23.17
C ARG A 27 -2.08 4.56 21.97
N GLU A 28 -1.92 4.02 20.77
CA GLU A 28 -2.36 4.67 19.54
C GLU A 28 -3.89 4.76 19.47
N ALA A 29 -4.60 3.67 19.80
CA ALA A 29 -6.06 3.66 19.88
C ALA A 29 -6.59 4.69 20.91
N ALA A 30 -5.93 4.82 22.06
CA ALA A 30 -6.28 5.83 23.06
C ALA A 30 -6.08 7.27 22.54
N ALA A 31 -4.97 7.53 21.83
CA ALA A 31 -4.69 8.83 21.24
C ALA A 31 -5.73 9.22 20.17
N ILE A 32 -6.08 8.27 19.29
CA ILE A 32 -7.11 8.48 18.27
C ILE A 32 -8.46 8.77 18.93
N ASN A 33 -8.86 7.99 19.93
CA ASN A 33 -10.14 8.21 20.62
C ASN A 33 -10.17 9.57 21.33
N ALA A 34 -9.08 9.98 21.99
CA ALA A 34 -8.99 11.29 22.62
C ALA A 34 -9.14 12.43 21.59
N TYR A 35 -8.52 12.29 20.41
CA TYR A 35 -8.70 13.22 19.31
C TYR A 35 -10.16 13.26 18.83
N LEU A 36 -10.76 12.09 18.59
CA LEU A 36 -12.16 11.99 18.14
C LEU A 36 -13.14 12.59 19.13
N ASP A 37 -12.91 12.40 20.43
CA ASP A 37 -13.75 12.97 21.48
C ASP A 37 -13.60 14.49 21.54
N SER A 38 -12.39 15.02 21.43
CA SER A 38 -12.17 16.48 21.30
C SER A 38 -12.81 17.07 20.04
N ALA A 39 -12.80 16.33 18.92
CA ALA A 39 -13.43 16.75 17.68
C ALA A 39 -14.97 16.79 17.78
N LYS A 40 -15.57 15.85 18.51
CA LYS A 40 -17.02 15.83 18.81
C LYS A 40 -17.42 17.02 19.66
N GLU A 41 -16.65 17.35 20.69
CA GLU A 41 -16.89 18.53 21.55
C GLU A 41 -16.87 19.83 20.75
N ASN A 42 -15.99 19.92 19.75
CA ASN A 42 -15.87 21.07 18.85
C ASN A 42 -16.93 21.10 17.72
N GLY A 43 -17.95 20.23 17.76
CA GLY A 43 -19.08 20.26 16.83
C GLY A 43 -18.76 19.78 15.41
N GLN A 44 -17.64 19.06 15.20
CA GLN A 44 -17.34 18.46 13.90
C GLN A 44 -18.27 17.24 13.69
N ALA A 45 -19.33 17.44 12.89
CA ALA A 45 -20.45 16.51 12.73
C ALA A 45 -20.11 15.13 12.09
N GLY A 46 -18.87 14.92 11.63
CA GLY A 46 -18.45 13.71 10.91
C GLY A 46 -17.93 12.54 11.78
N THR A 47 -17.64 12.75 13.07
CA THR A 47 -16.92 11.78 13.92
C THR A 47 -17.81 10.87 14.77
N ARG A 48 -19.14 10.93 14.62
CA ARG A 48 -20.08 10.35 15.60
C ARG A 48 -20.12 8.82 15.66
N LEU A 49 -19.55 8.11 14.67
CA LEU A 49 -19.56 6.64 14.61
C LEU A 49 -18.17 6.01 14.51
N VAL A 50 -17.10 6.81 14.59
CA VAL A 50 -15.74 6.29 14.49
C VAL A 50 -15.17 6.04 15.88
N ARG A 51 -14.56 4.86 16.08
CA ARG A 51 -13.85 4.48 17.31
C ARG A 51 -12.61 3.68 16.96
N ALA A 52 -11.53 3.88 17.70
CA ALA A 52 -10.32 3.07 17.56
C ALA A 52 -10.25 2.02 18.67
N SER A 53 -9.93 0.77 18.32
CA SER A 53 -9.70 -0.33 19.27
C SER A 53 -8.41 -1.09 18.93
N ALA A 54 -7.67 -1.50 19.95
CA ALA A 54 -6.52 -2.38 19.77
C ALA A 54 -7.00 -3.81 19.57
N THR A 55 -6.58 -4.46 18.49
CA THR A 55 -6.98 -5.84 18.18
C THR A 55 -5.81 -6.63 17.59
N VAL A 56 -5.98 -7.93 17.52
CA VAL A 56 -5.06 -8.81 16.80
C VAL A 56 -5.25 -8.59 15.31
N TRP A 57 -4.15 -8.51 14.57
CA TRP A 57 -4.16 -8.39 13.13
C TRP A 57 -5.01 -9.52 12.52
N PRO A 58 -6.14 -9.21 11.85
CA PRO A 58 -7.12 -10.22 11.47
C PRO A 58 -6.67 -11.04 10.26
N PHE A 59 -5.65 -10.57 9.52
CA PHE A 59 -5.19 -11.22 8.31
C PHE A 59 -4.07 -12.21 8.61
N THR A 60 -4.31 -13.47 8.26
CA THR A 60 -3.24 -14.47 8.26
C THR A 60 -2.18 -14.10 7.20
N PRO A 61 -0.90 -14.47 7.39
CA PRO A 61 0.13 -14.29 6.35
C PRO A 61 -0.30 -14.88 5.00
N ALA A 62 -0.97 -16.04 5.01
CA ALA A 62 -1.51 -16.66 3.81
C ALA A 62 -2.67 -15.86 3.18
N GLY A 63 -3.52 -15.23 3.99
CA GLY A 63 -4.57 -14.32 3.52
C GLY A 63 -4.00 -13.06 2.87
N HIS A 64 -2.97 -12.48 3.49
CA HIS A 64 -2.26 -11.34 2.94
C HIS A 64 -1.56 -11.69 1.60
N ALA A 65 -0.86 -12.82 1.53
CA ALA A 65 -0.22 -13.27 0.30
C ALA A 65 -1.23 -13.49 -0.85
N ARG A 66 -2.41 -14.06 -0.57
CA ARG A 66 -3.49 -14.20 -1.56
C ARG A 66 -4.05 -12.85 -2.00
N SER A 67 -4.25 -11.90 -1.09
CA SER A 67 -4.66 -10.53 -1.45
C SER A 67 -3.68 -9.90 -2.42
N LEU A 68 -2.37 -10.01 -2.12
CA LEU A 68 -1.32 -9.51 -2.99
C LEU A 68 -1.30 -10.22 -4.36
N GLU A 69 -1.57 -11.52 -4.43
CA GLU A 69 -1.62 -12.26 -5.69
C GLU A 69 -2.82 -11.85 -6.57
N THR A 70 -4.00 -11.66 -5.95
CA THR A 70 -5.20 -11.15 -6.63
C THR A 70 -4.98 -9.72 -7.12
N ASP A 71 -4.49 -8.84 -6.25
CA ASP A 71 -4.18 -7.45 -6.61
C ASP A 71 -3.09 -7.40 -7.69
N TRP A 72 -2.11 -8.31 -7.64
CA TRP A 72 -1.07 -8.40 -8.65
C TRP A 72 -1.62 -8.75 -10.03
N HIS A 73 -2.54 -9.73 -10.12
CA HIS A 73 -3.21 -10.04 -11.37
C HIS A 73 -4.02 -8.86 -11.90
N ASP A 74 -4.70 -8.12 -11.03
CA ASP A 74 -5.46 -6.93 -11.41
C ASP A 74 -4.56 -5.79 -11.88
N LEU A 75 -3.46 -5.55 -11.16
CA LEU A 75 -2.43 -4.59 -11.54
C LEU A 75 -1.78 -4.94 -12.88
N GLN A 76 -1.50 -6.22 -13.16
CA GLN A 76 -0.99 -6.67 -14.46
C GLN A 76 -2.00 -6.47 -15.59
N ARG A 77 -3.29 -6.56 -15.30
CA ARG A 77 -4.38 -6.35 -16.27
C ARG A 77 -4.69 -4.88 -16.52
N MET A 78 -4.07 -3.94 -15.78
CA MET A 78 -4.30 -2.52 -16.02
C MET A 78 -3.77 -2.10 -17.41
N PRO A 79 -4.58 -1.38 -18.23
CA PRO A 79 -4.23 -1.05 -19.61
C PRO A 79 -2.87 -0.36 -19.77
N HIS A 80 -2.49 0.52 -18.84
CA HIS A 80 -1.24 1.27 -18.90
C HIS A 80 0.01 0.40 -18.64
N ARG A 81 -0.12 -0.77 -17.99
CA ARG A 81 0.99 -1.72 -17.82
C ARG A 81 1.18 -2.62 -19.04
N GLN A 82 0.10 -2.94 -19.75
CA GLN A 82 0.16 -3.73 -20.99
C GLN A 82 0.87 -2.95 -22.11
N THR A 83 0.73 -1.63 -22.15
CA THR A 83 1.41 -0.77 -23.12
C THR A 83 2.94 -0.82 -23.00
N GLN A 84 3.46 -1.15 -21.82
CA GLN A 84 4.91 -1.21 -21.58
C GLN A 84 5.55 -2.49 -22.13
N VAL A 85 4.81 -3.60 -22.17
CA VAL A 85 5.27 -4.89 -22.73
C VAL A 85 5.30 -4.87 -24.26
N HIS A 86 4.47 -4.03 -24.90
CA HIS A 86 4.42 -3.89 -26.36
C HIS A 86 5.30 -2.78 -26.94
N ARG A 87 6.26 -2.22 -26.18
CA ARG A 87 7.26 -1.33 -26.79
C ARG A 87 8.24 -2.19 -27.59
N PRO A 88 8.26 -2.13 -28.94
CA PRO A 88 9.30 -2.83 -29.68
C PRO A 88 10.65 -2.24 -29.27
N GLU A 89 11.61 -3.10 -28.96
CA GLU A 89 13.02 -2.79 -28.70
C GLU A 89 13.75 -2.22 -29.95
N GLY A 90 13.12 -1.31 -30.67
CA GLY A 90 13.58 -0.81 -31.97
C GLY A 90 14.34 0.52 -31.92
N SER A 91 14.23 1.32 -30.85
CA SER A 91 14.80 2.68 -30.88
C SER A 91 16.24 2.79 -30.37
N LEU A 92 16.64 1.96 -29.39
CA LEU A 92 18.01 1.98 -28.87
C LEU A 92 19.00 1.24 -29.78
N SER A 93 18.56 0.18 -30.46
CA SER A 93 19.38 -0.57 -31.42
C SER A 93 19.66 0.23 -32.71
N ALA A 94 18.72 1.06 -33.16
CA ALA A 94 18.91 1.94 -34.32
C ALA A 94 19.91 3.08 -34.04
N LEU A 95 19.86 3.66 -32.84
CA LEU A 95 20.77 4.75 -32.43
C LEU A 95 22.21 4.24 -32.25
N LEU A 96 22.37 3.05 -31.65
CA LEU A 96 23.66 2.36 -31.52
C LEU A 96 24.25 1.96 -32.89
N ARG A 97 23.43 1.56 -33.86
CA ARG A 97 23.89 1.24 -35.22
C ARG A 97 24.36 2.48 -35.97
N ARG A 98 23.71 3.63 -35.75
CA ARG A 98 24.08 4.92 -36.36
C ARG A 98 25.41 5.43 -35.83
N LEU A 99 25.68 5.29 -34.53
CA LEU A 99 26.97 5.67 -33.93
C LEU A 99 28.14 4.82 -34.45
N ARG A 100 27.94 3.50 -34.64
CA ARG A 100 28.99 2.62 -35.19
C ARG A 100 29.38 2.99 -36.64
N ALA A 101 28.45 3.51 -37.44
CA ALA A 101 28.72 3.94 -38.81
C ALA A 101 29.62 5.20 -38.85
N PHE A 102 29.50 6.11 -37.88
CA PHE A 102 30.34 7.31 -37.81
C PHE A 102 31.79 7.00 -37.42
N PHE A 103 32.02 6.02 -36.54
CA PHE A 103 33.38 5.65 -36.12
C PHE A 103 34.13 4.76 -37.12
N SER A 104 33.45 4.16 -38.09
CA SER A 104 34.09 3.29 -39.08
C SER A 104 34.48 4.01 -40.39
N GLY A 105 34.15 5.29 -40.53
CA GLY A 105 34.42 6.10 -41.73
C GLY A 105 35.58 7.10 -41.62
N ALA A 106 36.41 7.00 -40.58
CA ALA A 106 37.64 7.78 -40.45
C ALA A 106 38.86 6.86 -40.59
N ARG A 107 39.22 6.54 -41.84
CA ARG A 107 40.58 6.19 -42.27
C ARG A 107 40.88 6.90 -43.56
#